data_AF-A0A2T0KIV6-F1
#
_entry.id   AF-A0A2T0KIV6-F1
#
_cell.length_a   1.000
_cell.length_b   1.000
_cell.length_c   1.000
_cell.angle_alpha   90.00
_cell.angle_beta   90.00
_cell.angle_gamma   90.00
#
_symmetry.space_group_name_H-M   'P 1'
#
loop_
_entity.id
_entity.type
_entity.pdbx_description
1 polymer ?
#
loop_
_entity_poly.entity_id
_entity_poly.type
_entity_poly.pdbx_seq_one_letter_code
_entity_poly.pdbx_strand_id
1 'polypeptide(L)'
;MGRMSTDTSTRIPEAALKQARDAVGTGPIPARTALRKILGVGWQTATDIHDRLTSEREQHQSERKRGLRAAMARVQARGPRPRHLRLPSRPRLAPAPEPATMPTLAPTPVEPETVQKIKVADPVPAAPTPVRTWPVLGLILPAFVAIWSGWVDLGRLTGFGVVRPFPGIPGADRIQINTAITLPVGLETYAAFALYVWLSGRIHGRALTFARWSAIGSLALGAAGQVAYHLMVAAGWTSAPWWITTIVSCIPVAVLGMGAALAHLVRSPA
;
A
#
# COMPACT_ATOMS: atom_id res chain seq x y z
N MET A 1 22.92 51.76 40.55
CA MET A 1 21.64 51.06 40.75
C MET A 1 21.32 50.24 39.50
N GLY A 2 21.72 48.97 39.48
CA GLY A 2 21.46 48.06 38.35
C GLY A 2 20.05 47.49 38.42
N ARG A 3 19.27 47.63 37.34
CA ARG A 3 17.99 46.91 37.17
C ARG A 3 18.30 45.42 37.03
N MET A 4 17.86 44.64 38.01
CA MET A 4 17.72 43.19 37.89
C MET A 4 16.63 42.91 36.85
N SER A 5 17.03 42.56 35.63
CA SER A 5 16.14 41.95 34.65
C SER A 5 15.78 40.55 35.13
N THR A 6 14.57 40.38 35.65
CA THR A 6 13.97 39.07 35.91
C THR A 6 13.63 38.43 34.56
N ASP A 7 14.48 37.50 34.13
CA ASP A 7 14.22 36.59 33.04
C ASP A 7 13.08 35.63 33.44
N THR A 8 11.84 36.04 33.17
CA THR A 8 10.63 35.20 33.27
C THR A 8 10.46 34.42 31.97
N SER A 9 11.49 33.66 31.60
CA SER A 9 11.33 32.57 30.65
C SER A 9 10.55 31.44 31.34
N THR A 10 9.42 31.08 30.75
CA THR A 10 8.42 30.09 31.18
C THR A 10 9.05 28.74 31.50
N ARG A 11 9.62 28.57 32.70
CA ARG A 11 10.16 27.28 33.13
C ARG A 11 9.00 26.35 33.45
N ILE A 12 8.80 25.35 32.60
CA ILE A 12 7.95 24.20 32.91
C ILE A 12 8.44 23.63 34.25
N PRO A 13 7.58 23.48 35.27
CA PRO A 13 8.01 22.91 36.54
C PRO A 13 8.46 21.45 36.31
N GLU A 14 9.76 21.17 36.47
CA GLU A 14 10.36 19.83 36.28
C GLU A 14 9.64 18.75 37.12
N ALA A 15 9.17 19.12 38.31
CA ALA A 15 8.34 18.25 39.16
C ALA A 15 7.03 17.83 38.49
N ALA A 16 6.35 18.77 37.81
CA ALA A 16 5.11 18.50 37.08
C ALA A 16 5.36 17.64 35.84
N LEU A 17 6.49 17.83 35.15
CA LEU A 17 6.88 17.01 34.01
C LEU A 17 7.20 15.57 34.43
N LYS A 18 7.92 15.38 35.54
CA LYS A 18 8.18 14.04 36.09
C LYS A 18 6.88 13.33 36.47
N GLN A 19 6.00 14.02 37.20
CA GLN A 19 4.69 13.47 37.58
C GLN A 19 3.82 13.15 36.36
N ALA A 20 3.91 13.96 35.30
CA ALA A 20 3.23 13.66 34.04
C ALA A 20 3.79 12.39 33.39
N ARG A 21 5.11 12.21 33.32
CA ARG A 21 5.74 10.97 32.80
C ARG A 21 5.31 9.74 33.61
N ASP A 22 5.29 9.86 34.93
CA ASP A 22 4.85 8.78 35.83
C ASP A 22 3.36 8.44 35.61
N ALA A 23 2.51 9.44 35.34
CA ALA A 23 1.10 9.24 35.02
C ALA A 23 0.85 8.65 33.61
N VAL A 24 1.72 8.96 32.64
CA VAL A 24 1.64 8.39 31.28
C VAL A 24 2.16 6.95 31.25
N GLY A 25 3.28 6.68 31.93
CA GLY A 25 3.96 5.39 31.88
C GLY A 25 4.20 4.93 30.43
N THR A 26 3.78 3.70 30.11
CA THR A 26 3.81 3.14 28.74
C THR A 26 2.52 3.39 27.95
N GLY A 27 1.51 4.01 28.57
CA GLY A 27 0.17 4.21 28.03
C GLY A 27 0.05 5.36 27.02
N PRO A 28 -1.16 5.62 26.50
CA PRO A 28 -1.43 6.77 25.64
C PRO A 28 -1.22 8.10 26.37
N ILE A 29 -0.74 9.13 25.67
CA ILE A 29 -0.56 10.46 26.27
C ILE A 29 -1.96 11.05 26.56
N PRO A 30 -2.27 11.40 27.82
CA PRO A 30 -3.57 11.94 28.19
C PRO A 30 -3.79 13.34 27.61
N ALA A 31 -5.07 13.66 27.37
CA ALA A 31 -5.47 14.96 26.83
C ALA A 31 -5.09 16.12 27.77
N ARG A 32 -4.87 17.32 27.20
CA ARG A 32 -4.50 18.55 27.93
C ARG A 32 -5.40 18.84 29.14
N THR A 33 -6.71 18.60 28.99
CA THR A 33 -7.71 18.78 30.07
C THR A 33 -7.52 17.78 31.21
N ALA A 34 -7.16 16.54 30.91
CA ALA A 34 -6.86 15.52 31.91
C ALA A 34 -5.53 15.81 32.61
N LEU A 35 -4.49 16.22 31.88
CA LEU A 35 -3.21 16.65 32.46
C LEU A 35 -3.39 17.83 33.42
N ARG A 36 -4.23 18.80 33.05
CA ARG A 36 -4.59 19.90 33.94
C ARG A 36 -5.19 19.42 35.27
N LYS A 37 -6.11 18.46 35.20
CA LYS A 37 -6.82 17.93 36.37
C LYS A 37 -5.91 17.06 37.26
N ILE A 38 -5.05 16.25 36.65
CA ILE A 38 -4.14 15.33 37.36
C ILE A 38 -3.00 16.09 38.04
N LEU A 39 -2.46 17.12 37.38
CA LEU A 39 -1.28 17.85 37.85
C LEU A 39 -1.63 19.12 38.62
N GLY A 40 -2.90 19.56 38.60
CA GLY A 40 -3.32 20.79 39.28
C GLY A 40 -2.68 22.07 38.73
N VAL A 41 -2.18 22.04 37.49
CA VAL A 41 -1.45 23.14 36.86
C VAL A 41 -2.36 24.04 36.01
N GLY A 42 -1.86 25.24 35.65
CA GLY A 42 -2.53 26.14 34.71
C GLY A 42 -2.62 25.56 33.28
N TRP A 43 -3.51 26.11 32.46
CA TRP A 43 -3.74 25.63 31.08
C TRP A 43 -2.50 25.72 30.18
N GLN A 44 -1.72 26.80 30.31
CA GLN A 44 -0.49 26.98 29.54
C GLN A 44 0.54 25.90 29.91
N THR A 45 0.80 25.70 31.20
CA THR A 45 1.71 24.65 31.68
C THR A 45 1.26 23.25 31.28
N ALA A 46 -0.05 22.95 31.32
CA ALA A 46 -0.57 21.66 30.85
C ALA A 46 -0.38 21.47 29.32
N THR A 47 -0.47 22.55 28.56
CA THR A 47 -0.23 22.54 27.10
C THR A 47 1.24 22.31 26.81
N ASP A 48 2.13 23.04 27.47
CA ASP A 48 3.58 22.90 27.32
C ASP A 48 4.05 21.48 27.69
N ILE A 49 3.50 20.89 28.77
CA ILE A 49 3.78 19.52 29.18
C ILE A 49 3.28 18.51 28.13
N HIS A 50 2.06 18.70 27.59
CA HIS A 50 1.50 17.81 26.58
C HIS A 50 2.32 17.82 25.28
N ASP A 51 2.72 19.02 24.83
CA ASP A 51 3.49 19.19 23.60
C ASP A 51 4.92 18.64 23.77
N ARG A 52 5.51 18.77 24.97
CA ARG A 52 6.79 18.15 25.32
C ARG A 52 6.73 16.63 25.32
N LEU A 53 5.73 16.03 25.95
CA LEU A 53 5.55 14.56 25.99
C LEU A 53 5.33 13.98 24.59
N THR A 54 4.60 14.71 23.74
CA THR A 54 4.36 14.31 22.35
C THR A 54 5.67 14.30 21.55
N SER A 55 6.46 15.38 21.67
CA SER A 55 7.77 15.50 21.02
C SER A 55 8.76 14.41 21.47
N GLU A 56 8.82 14.12 22.78
CA GLU A 56 9.67 13.05 23.33
C GLU A 56 9.28 11.67 22.76
N ARG A 57 7.98 11.39 22.62
CA ARG A 57 7.49 10.12 22.06
C ARG A 57 7.81 9.98 20.57
N GLU A 58 7.65 11.04 19.80
CA GLU A 58 8.02 11.06 18.38
C GLU A 58 9.52 10.83 18.18
N GLN A 59 10.35 11.46 19.01
CA GLN A 59 11.80 11.27 18.98
C GLN A 59 12.17 9.81 19.27
N HIS A 60 11.66 9.21 20.35
CA HIS A 60 11.91 7.80 20.67
C HIS A 60 11.43 6.84 19.57
N GLN A 61 10.29 7.11 18.94
CA GLN A 61 9.84 6.32 17.80
C GLN A 61 10.78 6.44 16.59
N SER A 62 11.28 7.64 16.32
CA SER A 62 12.22 7.89 15.22
C SER A 62 13.55 7.15 15.44
N GLU A 63 14.09 7.18 16.65
CA GLU A 63 15.32 6.48 17.05
C GLU A 63 15.15 4.97 16.93
N ARG A 64 14.02 4.44 17.41
CA ARG A 64 13.70 3.02 17.30
C ARG A 64 13.58 2.56 15.84
N LYS A 65 12.97 3.37 14.97
CA LYS A 65 12.92 3.11 13.52
C LYS A 65 14.31 3.14 12.89
N ARG A 66 15.18 4.09 13.26
CA ARG A 66 16.57 4.15 12.79
C ARG A 66 17.36 2.92 13.24
N GLY A 67 17.23 2.52 14.49
CA GLY A 67 17.88 1.31 15.04
C GLY A 67 17.45 0.03 14.31
N LEU A 68 16.14 -0.12 14.05
CA LEU A 68 15.62 -1.25 13.28
C LEU A 68 16.16 -1.28 11.85
N ARG A 69 16.19 -0.13 11.17
CA ARG A 69 16.78 -0.02 9.82
C ARG A 69 18.27 -0.40 9.82
N ALA A 70 19.04 0.08 10.80
CA ALA A 70 20.45 -0.28 10.94
C ALA A 70 20.66 -1.78 11.21
N ALA A 71 19.80 -2.39 12.03
CA ALA A 71 19.84 -3.83 12.29
C ALA A 71 19.52 -4.65 11.02
N MET A 72 18.49 -4.26 10.26
CA MET A 72 18.15 -4.91 8.99
C MET A 72 19.29 -4.78 7.97
N ALA A 73 19.92 -3.60 7.86
CA ALA A 73 21.08 -3.40 6.99
C ALA A 73 22.24 -4.34 7.35
N ARG A 74 22.49 -4.58 8.65
CA ARG A 74 23.51 -5.54 9.11
C ARG A 74 23.17 -6.99 8.76
N VAL A 75 21.90 -7.38 8.84
CA VAL A 75 21.44 -8.71 8.45
C VAL A 75 21.63 -8.92 6.95
N GLN A 76 21.30 -7.91 6.15
CA GLN A 76 21.43 -7.97 4.69
C GLN A 76 22.90 -7.99 4.25
N ALA A 77 23.77 -7.21 4.90
CA ALA A 77 25.21 -7.24 4.65
C ALA A 77 25.87 -8.59 5.01
N ARG A 78 25.25 -9.39 5.89
CA ARG A 78 25.78 -10.69 6.29
C ARG A 78 25.55 -11.81 5.26
N GLY A 79 24.69 -11.63 4.26
CA GLY A 79 24.50 -12.51 3.10
C GLY A 79 24.22 -14.00 3.38
N PRO A 80 23.32 -14.68 2.64
CA PRO A 80 23.24 -16.13 2.71
C PRO A 80 24.52 -16.72 2.09
N ARG A 81 25.32 -17.46 2.89
CA ARG A 81 26.47 -18.24 2.37
C ARG A 81 25.95 -19.18 1.27
N PRO A 82 26.46 -19.11 0.03
CA PRO A 82 26.05 -20.02 -1.01
C PRO A 82 26.50 -21.44 -0.64
N ARG A 83 25.54 -22.31 -0.30
CA ARG A 83 25.77 -23.75 -0.34
C ARG A 83 25.98 -24.11 -1.81
N HIS A 84 27.21 -24.42 -2.19
CA HIS A 84 27.51 -25.00 -3.49
C HIS A 84 26.72 -26.31 -3.65
N LEU A 85 25.60 -26.25 -4.36
CA LEU A 85 24.91 -27.42 -4.87
C LEU A 85 25.82 -28.04 -5.94
N ARG A 86 26.56 -29.08 -5.54
CA ARG A 86 27.35 -29.90 -6.45
C ARG A 86 26.38 -30.69 -7.31
N LEU A 87 26.16 -30.23 -8.55
CA LEU A 87 25.35 -30.96 -9.53
C LEU A 87 26.07 -32.28 -9.91
N PRO A 88 25.38 -33.44 -9.90
CA PRO A 88 25.98 -34.68 -10.36
C PRO A 88 26.22 -34.63 -11.87
N SER A 89 27.42 -35.05 -12.27
CA SER A 89 27.86 -35.13 -13.67
C SER A 89 26.95 -36.06 -14.49
N ARG A 90 26.51 -35.60 -15.67
CA ARG A 90 25.77 -36.40 -16.66
C ARG A 90 26.56 -37.67 -17.04
N PRO A 91 25.92 -38.85 -17.13
CA PRO A 91 26.54 -40.02 -17.75
C PRO A 91 26.76 -39.79 -19.24
N ARG A 92 27.96 -40.11 -19.71
CA ARG A 92 28.37 -40.06 -21.13
C ARG A 92 27.61 -41.16 -21.90
N LEU A 93 26.79 -40.78 -22.89
CA LEU A 93 26.25 -41.73 -23.86
C LEU A 93 27.42 -42.42 -24.59
N ALA A 94 27.39 -43.75 -24.61
CA ALA A 94 28.26 -44.56 -25.46
C ALA A 94 27.88 -44.36 -26.95
N PRO A 95 28.84 -44.43 -27.89
CA PRO A 95 28.55 -44.30 -29.31
C PRO A 95 27.84 -45.55 -29.84
N ALA A 96 26.86 -45.33 -30.71
CA ALA A 96 26.13 -46.35 -31.45
C ALA A 96 27.05 -47.13 -32.40
N PRO A 97 26.86 -48.45 -32.58
CA PRO A 97 27.62 -49.21 -33.56
C PRO A 97 27.11 -48.96 -34.98
N GLU A 98 28.05 -48.85 -35.91
CA GLU A 98 27.88 -48.74 -37.36
C GLU A 98 27.15 -49.94 -38.00
N PRO A 99 26.55 -49.76 -39.20
CA PRO A 99 25.64 -50.73 -39.80
C PRO A 99 26.40 -51.84 -40.53
N ALA A 100 26.21 -53.08 -40.08
CA ALA A 100 26.63 -54.27 -40.82
C ALA A 100 25.44 -54.87 -41.59
N THR A 101 25.49 -54.68 -42.91
CA THR A 101 25.14 -55.61 -43.99
C THR A 101 24.02 -56.63 -43.74
N MET A 102 22.90 -56.45 -44.45
CA MET A 102 21.87 -57.48 -44.63
C MET A 102 22.39 -58.72 -45.36
N PRO A 103 21.84 -59.90 -45.02
CA PRO A 103 21.42 -60.84 -46.05
C PRO A 103 19.90 -61.07 -45.99
N THR A 104 19.29 -60.94 -47.16
CA THR A 104 17.93 -61.33 -47.52
C THR A 104 17.65 -62.80 -47.19
N LEU A 105 16.61 -63.08 -46.41
CA LEU A 105 15.80 -64.30 -46.48
C LEU A 105 14.31 -63.95 -46.31
N ALA A 106 13.49 -64.63 -47.10
CA ALA A 106 12.07 -64.39 -47.40
C ALA A 106 11.11 -64.67 -46.20
N PRO A 107 9.82 -64.31 -46.28
CA PRO A 107 8.97 -63.98 -45.13
C PRO A 107 8.27 -65.21 -44.53
N THR A 108 8.14 -65.23 -43.20
CA THR A 108 7.20 -66.11 -42.48
C THR A 108 6.01 -65.26 -42.03
N PRO A 109 4.75 -65.62 -42.38
CA PRO A 109 3.58 -64.86 -41.96
C PRO A 109 3.34 -65.03 -40.45
N VAL A 110 3.34 -63.93 -39.70
CA VAL A 110 2.88 -63.92 -38.31
C VAL A 110 1.59 -63.09 -38.23
N GLU A 111 0.58 -63.75 -37.72
CA GLU A 111 -0.79 -63.34 -37.47
C GLU A 111 -0.88 -62.03 -36.67
N PRO A 112 -1.80 -61.10 -36.99
CA PRO A 112 -1.86 -59.82 -36.29
C PRO A 112 -2.54 -59.99 -34.91
N GLU A 113 -1.74 -60.08 -33.85
CA GLU A 113 -2.22 -59.82 -32.49
C GLU A 113 -2.78 -58.39 -32.42
N THR A 114 -4.05 -58.32 -32.07
CA THR A 114 -4.82 -57.09 -31.93
C THR A 114 -4.28 -56.29 -30.75
N VAL A 115 -3.56 -55.19 -31.03
CA VAL A 115 -3.18 -54.19 -30.02
C VAL A 115 -4.45 -53.50 -29.51
N GLN A 116 -4.94 -53.92 -28.34
CA GLN A 116 -5.96 -53.19 -27.59
C GLN A 116 -5.41 -51.81 -27.21
N LYS A 117 -5.94 -50.78 -27.86
CA LYS A 117 -5.67 -49.38 -27.58
C LYS A 117 -6.29 -49.02 -26.23
N ILE A 118 -5.48 -49.03 -25.16
CA ILE A 118 -5.87 -48.50 -23.85
C ILE A 118 -6.20 -47.01 -24.04
N LYS A 119 -7.49 -46.68 -23.93
CA LYS A 119 -7.97 -45.29 -23.91
C LYS A 119 -7.58 -44.70 -22.56
N VAL A 120 -6.43 -44.03 -22.51
CA VAL A 120 -6.07 -43.16 -21.37
C VAL A 120 -7.14 -42.07 -21.32
N ALA A 121 -7.99 -42.12 -20.29
CA ALA A 121 -8.94 -41.06 -20.02
C ALA A 121 -8.16 -39.80 -19.68
N ASP A 122 -8.51 -38.67 -20.31
CA ASP A 122 -7.95 -37.37 -19.98
C ASP A 122 -8.17 -37.09 -18.47
N PRO A 123 -7.14 -36.67 -17.74
CA PRO A 123 -7.30 -36.32 -16.33
C PRO A 123 -8.25 -35.13 -16.22
N VAL A 124 -9.40 -35.34 -15.57
CA VAL A 124 -10.33 -34.28 -15.21
C VAL A 124 -9.57 -33.22 -14.40
N PRO A 125 -9.60 -31.92 -14.80
CA PRO A 125 -8.92 -30.87 -14.05
C PRO A 125 -9.47 -30.84 -12.61
N ALA A 126 -8.59 -31.06 -11.63
CA ALA A 126 -8.94 -30.93 -10.23
C ALA A 126 -9.41 -29.50 -9.95
N ALA A 127 -10.53 -29.35 -9.24
CA ALA A 127 -11.06 -28.05 -8.87
C ALA A 127 -10.01 -27.25 -8.06
N PRO A 128 -9.82 -25.94 -8.34
CA PRO A 128 -8.81 -25.14 -7.65
C PRO A 128 -9.13 -25.01 -6.16
N THR A 129 -8.12 -25.22 -5.32
CA THR A 129 -8.27 -25.07 -3.87
C THR A 129 -8.46 -23.60 -3.50
N PRO A 130 -9.40 -23.27 -2.57
CA PRO A 130 -9.60 -21.90 -2.13
C PRO A 130 -8.37 -21.38 -1.38
N VAL A 131 -7.79 -20.30 -1.89
CA VAL A 131 -6.67 -19.60 -1.23
C VAL A 131 -7.15 -18.88 0.04
N ARG A 132 -6.33 -18.94 1.09
CA ARG A 132 -6.61 -18.31 2.38
C ARG A 132 -6.35 -16.80 2.29
N THR A 133 -7.40 -15.99 2.40
CA THR A 133 -7.33 -14.53 2.13
C THR A 133 -6.79 -13.69 3.30
N TRP A 134 -6.74 -14.23 4.52
CA TRP A 134 -6.35 -13.44 5.72
C TRP A 134 -4.94 -12.80 5.64
N PRO A 135 -3.88 -13.45 5.09
CA PRO A 135 -2.57 -12.82 4.98
C PRO A 135 -2.58 -11.65 3.99
N VAL A 136 -3.39 -11.76 2.94
CA VAL A 136 -3.57 -10.70 1.93
C VAL A 136 -4.27 -9.50 2.57
N LEU A 137 -5.26 -9.72 3.43
CA LEU A 137 -5.88 -8.63 4.19
C LEU A 137 -4.87 -7.92 5.12
N GLY A 138 -4.01 -8.69 5.80
CA GLY A 138 -2.93 -8.15 6.63
C GLY A 138 -1.92 -7.32 5.83
N LEU A 139 -1.69 -7.65 4.56
CA LEU A 139 -0.83 -6.88 3.65
C LEU A 139 -1.50 -5.62 3.11
N ILE A 140 -2.78 -5.72 2.71
CA ILE A 140 -3.51 -4.63 2.06
C ILE A 140 -3.81 -3.50 3.05
N LEU A 141 -4.21 -3.81 4.29
CA LEU A 141 -4.57 -2.81 5.30
C LEU A 141 -3.53 -1.70 5.50
N PRO A 142 -2.25 -2.00 5.84
CA PRO A 142 -1.25 -0.97 6.04
C PRO A 142 -0.85 -0.26 4.74
N ALA A 143 -0.83 -0.97 3.61
CA ALA A 143 -0.55 -0.36 2.30
C ALA A 143 -1.64 0.64 1.90
N PHE A 144 -2.90 0.28 2.12
CA PHE A 144 -4.07 1.12 1.90
C PHE A 144 -4.00 2.38 2.75
N VAL A 145 -3.75 2.27 4.06
CA VAL A 145 -3.64 3.45 4.95
C VAL A 145 -2.49 4.37 4.54
N ALA A 146 -1.36 3.83 4.08
CA ALA A 146 -0.23 4.62 3.62
C ALA A 146 -0.53 5.37 2.32
N ILE A 147 -1.10 4.68 1.32
CA ILE A 147 -1.48 5.29 0.03
C ILE A 147 -2.59 6.32 0.26
N TRP A 148 -3.60 5.97 1.03
CA TRP A 148 -4.73 6.84 1.32
C TRP A 148 -4.27 8.14 2.00
N SER A 149 -3.46 8.07 3.05
CA SER A 149 -3.01 9.27 3.78
C SER A 149 -2.17 10.20 2.91
N GLY A 150 -1.26 9.68 2.09
CA GLY A 150 -0.48 10.51 1.16
C GLY A 150 -1.34 11.22 0.11
N TRP A 151 -2.42 10.59 -0.36
CA TRP A 151 -3.35 11.24 -1.30
C TRP A 151 -4.26 12.28 -0.63
N VAL A 152 -4.67 12.04 0.62
CA VAL A 152 -5.40 13.05 1.41
C VAL A 152 -4.53 14.29 1.61
N ASP A 153 -3.26 14.10 1.94
CA ASP A 153 -2.34 15.21 2.13
C ASP A 153 -2.01 15.93 0.81
N LEU A 154 -1.89 15.19 -0.30
CA LEU A 154 -1.79 15.77 -1.64
C LEU A 154 -3.05 16.58 -2.02
N GLY A 155 -4.23 16.06 -1.69
CA GLY A 155 -5.50 16.79 -1.84
C GLY A 155 -5.49 18.11 -1.08
N ARG A 156 -5.00 18.11 0.16
CA ARG A 156 -4.85 19.33 0.96
C ARG A 156 -3.89 20.32 0.33
N LEU A 157 -2.74 19.87 -0.19
CA LEU A 157 -1.78 20.72 -0.90
C LEU A 157 -2.35 21.32 -2.19
N THR A 158 -3.30 20.65 -2.82
CA THR A 158 -3.95 21.08 -4.07
C THR A 158 -5.24 21.88 -3.84
N GLY A 159 -5.59 22.18 -2.59
CA GLY A 159 -6.75 23.01 -2.24
C GLY A 159 -8.05 22.24 -2.01
N PHE A 160 -8.05 20.91 -2.11
CA PHE A 160 -9.12 20.08 -1.57
C PHE A 160 -9.02 20.12 -0.05
N GLY A 161 -9.97 20.79 0.61
CA GLY A 161 -9.90 21.05 2.04
C GLY A 161 -11.21 20.76 2.74
N VAL A 162 -11.30 21.25 3.97
CA VAL A 162 -12.54 21.25 4.73
C VAL A 162 -13.52 22.22 4.08
N VAL A 163 -14.54 21.67 3.41
CA VAL A 163 -15.65 22.44 2.86
C VAL A 163 -16.81 22.36 3.84
N ARG A 164 -17.51 23.49 4.02
CA ARG A 164 -18.81 23.55 4.69
C ARG A 164 -19.87 23.36 3.60
N PRO A 165 -20.51 22.19 3.48
CA PRO A 165 -21.43 21.91 2.38
C PRO A 165 -22.71 22.74 2.47
N PHE A 166 -23.04 23.25 3.65
CA PHE A 166 -24.20 24.11 3.89
C PHE A 166 -23.74 25.38 4.62
N PRO A 167 -23.26 26.42 3.91
CA PRO A 167 -23.04 27.72 4.53
C PRO A 167 -24.39 28.44 4.74
N GLY A 168 -24.80 28.63 5.99
CA GLY A 168 -25.97 29.43 6.38
C GLY A 168 -27.19 28.65 6.88
N ILE A 169 -27.07 27.36 7.20
CA ILE A 169 -28.17 26.58 7.81
C ILE A 169 -27.91 26.41 9.31
N PRO A 170 -28.75 26.99 10.19
CA PRO A 170 -28.60 26.86 11.64
C PRO A 170 -28.56 25.38 12.06
N GLY A 171 -27.40 24.92 12.53
CA GLY A 171 -27.18 23.54 12.97
C GLY A 171 -26.39 22.66 12.00
N ALA A 172 -26.46 22.91 10.68
CA ALA A 172 -25.67 22.18 9.67
C ALA A 172 -24.36 22.89 9.28
N ASP A 173 -24.18 24.16 9.66
CA ASP A 173 -22.95 24.95 9.47
C ASP A 173 -21.71 24.35 10.15
N ARG A 174 -21.91 23.46 11.13
CA ARG A 174 -20.82 22.75 11.84
C ARG A 174 -20.34 21.50 11.11
N ILE A 175 -21.09 21.02 10.12
CA ILE A 175 -20.70 19.82 9.36
C ILE A 175 -19.56 20.21 8.42
N GLN A 176 -18.37 19.75 8.76
CA GLN A 176 -17.13 20.01 8.05
C GLN A 176 -16.72 18.73 7.33
N ILE A 177 -16.76 18.74 5.99
CA ILE A 177 -16.32 17.58 5.19
C ILE A 177 -14.98 17.93 4.57
N ASN A 178 -13.95 17.15 4.90
CA ASN A 178 -12.69 17.26 4.20
C ASN A 178 -12.81 16.56 2.85
N THR A 179 -12.97 17.34 1.79
CA THR A 179 -13.08 16.84 0.42
C THR A 179 -11.81 16.16 -0.07
N ALA A 180 -10.65 16.39 0.59
CA ALA A 180 -9.46 15.60 0.32
C ALA A 180 -9.62 14.11 0.67
N ILE A 181 -10.59 13.76 1.52
CA ILE A 181 -10.87 12.37 1.88
C ILE A 181 -11.58 11.63 0.74
N THR A 182 -12.38 12.31 -0.08
CA THR A 182 -13.19 11.66 -1.13
C THR A 182 -12.40 11.43 -2.42
N LEU A 183 -11.38 12.23 -2.69
CA LEU A 183 -10.47 12.09 -3.83
C LEU A 183 -9.83 10.68 -3.94
N PRO A 184 -9.16 10.17 -2.89
CA PRO A 184 -8.58 8.83 -2.91
C PRO A 184 -9.63 7.74 -3.06
N VAL A 185 -10.78 7.88 -2.37
CA VAL A 185 -11.82 6.84 -2.33
C VAL A 185 -12.38 6.56 -3.72
N GLY A 186 -12.67 7.60 -4.51
CA GLY A 186 -13.18 7.43 -5.87
C GLY A 186 -12.18 6.68 -6.77
N LEU A 187 -10.92 7.11 -6.75
CA LEU A 187 -9.85 6.51 -7.54
C LEU A 187 -9.60 5.05 -7.14
N GLU A 188 -9.51 4.76 -5.85
CA GLU A 188 -9.24 3.42 -5.33
C GLU A 188 -10.39 2.46 -5.62
N THR A 189 -11.64 2.93 -5.48
CA THR A 189 -12.83 2.15 -5.85
C THR A 189 -12.78 1.76 -7.32
N TYR A 190 -12.44 2.71 -8.19
CA TYR A 190 -12.30 2.45 -9.62
C TYR A 190 -11.13 1.51 -9.93
N ALA A 191 -9.97 1.72 -9.32
CA ALA A 191 -8.80 0.86 -9.50
C ALA A 191 -9.10 -0.59 -9.08
N ALA A 192 -9.75 -0.77 -7.93
CA ALA A 192 -10.17 -2.07 -7.42
C ALA A 192 -11.20 -2.73 -8.36
N PHE A 193 -12.18 -1.96 -8.85
CA PHE A 193 -13.17 -2.47 -9.80
C PHE A 193 -12.54 -2.90 -11.13
N ALA A 194 -11.66 -2.08 -11.71
CA ALA A 194 -10.94 -2.41 -12.94
C ALA A 194 -10.03 -3.63 -12.76
N LEU A 195 -9.31 -3.71 -11.64
CA LEU A 195 -8.45 -4.84 -11.32
C LEU A 195 -9.27 -6.12 -11.10
N TYR A 196 -10.41 -6.03 -10.42
CA TYR A 196 -11.33 -7.15 -10.25
C TYR A 196 -11.85 -7.66 -11.59
N VAL A 197 -12.36 -6.77 -12.45
CA VAL A 197 -12.85 -7.16 -13.78
C VAL A 197 -11.74 -7.85 -14.57
N TRP A 198 -10.53 -7.29 -14.56
CA TRP A 198 -9.38 -7.85 -15.26
C TRP A 198 -8.97 -9.23 -14.74
N LEU A 199 -8.89 -9.43 -13.43
CA LEU A 199 -8.42 -10.68 -12.80
C LEU A 199 -9.52 -11.73 -12.59
N SER A 200 -10.79 -11.38 -12.81
CA SER A 200 -11.92 -12.28 -12.55
C SER A 200 -11.99 -13.49 -13.49
N GLY A 201 -11.37 -13.41 -14.68
CA GLY A 201 -11.50 -14.43 -15.73
C GLY A 201 -12.91 -14.56 -16.33
N ARG A 202 -13.86 -13.69 -15.95
CA ARG A 202 -15.26 -13.77 -16.38
C ARG A 202 -15.58 -12.93 -17.62
N ILE A 203 -14.78 -11.91 -17.89
CA ILE A 203 -15.01 -10.92 -18.94
C ILE A 203 -13.93 -11.05 -20.01
N HIS A 204 -14.33 -11.00 -21.28
CA HIS A 204 -13.46 -11.15 -22.44
C HIS A 204 -13.61 -9.97 -23.41
N GLY A 205 -12.77 -9.94 -24.45
CA GLY A 205 -12.87 -8.93 -25.51
C GLY A 205 -12.49 -7.52 -25.05
N ARG A 206 -13.18 -6.51 -25.60
CA ARG A 206 -12.82 -5.09 -25.40
C ARG A 206 -12.90 -4.64 -23.95
N ALA A 207 -13.87 -5.17 -23.19
CA ALA A 207 -14.04 -4.87 -21.78
C ALA A 207 -12.84 -5.34 -20.93
N LEU A 208 -12.26 -6.49 -21.26
CA LEU A 208 -11.07 -7.01 -20.58
C LEU A 208 -9.83 -6.13 -20.85
N THR A 209 -9.61 -5.77 -22.10
CA THR A 209 -8.50 -4.89 -22.48
C THR A 209 -8.63 -3.52 -21.82
N PHE A 210 -9.84 -2.96 -21.80
CA PHE A 210 -10.11 -1.69 -21.12
C PHE A 210 -9.85 -1.79 -19.62
N ALA A 211 -10.36 -2.84 -18.95
CA ALA A 211 -10.13 -3.08 -17.53
C ALA A 211 -8.64 -3.23 -17.19
N ARG A 212 -7.88 -3.96 -18.01
CA ARG A 212 -6.43 -4.13 -17.84
C ARG A 212 -5.69 -2.80 -17.89
N TRP A 213 -5.89 -2.01 -18.94
CA TRP A 213 -5.22 -0.71 -19.07
C TRP A 213 -5.66 0.26 -17.99
N SER A 214 -6.92 0.22 -17.60
CA SER A 214 -7.47 1.03 -16.51
C SER A 214 -6.88 0.68 -15.15
N ALA A 215 -6.72 -0.61 -14.85
CA ALA A 215 -6.09 -1.08 -13.63
C ALA A 215 -4.62 -0.66 -13.56
N ILE A 216 -3.86 -0.88 -14.63
CA ILE A 216 -2.44 -0.47 -14.70
C ILE A 216 -2.32 1.05 -14.58
N GLY A 217 -3.13 1.81 -15.32
CA GLY A 217 -3.13 3.27 -15.28
C GLY A 217 -3.47 3.81 -13.90
N SER A 218 -4.44 3.22 -13.20
CA SER A 218 -4.82 3.65 -11.85
C SER A 218 -3.73 3.33 -10.81
N LEU A 219 -3.08 2.17 -10.93
CA LEU A 219 -1.94 1.81 -10.06
C LEU A 219 -0.75 2.74 -10.29
N ALA A 220 -0.42 3.03 -11.55
CA ALA A 220 0.65 3.96 -11.91
C ALA A 220 0.35 5.38 -11.42
N LEU A 221 -0.89 5.85 -11.59
CA LEU A 221 -1.34 7.14 -11.07
C LEU A 221 -1.21 7.18 -9.54
N GLY A 222 -1.69 6.14 -8.85
CA GLY A 222 -1.57 5.97 -7.41
C GLY A 222 -0.12 6.10 -6.91
N ALA A 223 0.81 5.42 -7.57
CA ALA A 223 2.24 5.50 -7.27
C ALA A 223 2.82 6.89 -7.58
N ALA A 224 2.45 7.49 -8.71
CA ALA A 224 2.90 8.83 -9.09
C ALA A 224 2.44 9.90 -8.09
N GLY A 225 1.21 9.81 -7.59
CA GLY A 225 0.71 10.72 -6.54
C GLY A 225 1.51 10.62 -5.25
N GLN A 226 1.88 9.41 -4.81
CA GLN A 226 2.73 9.21 -3.65
C GLN A 226 4.13 9.81 -3.83
N VAL A 227 4.73 9.60 -5.00
CA VAL A 227 6.03 10.19 -5.35
C VAL A 227 5.94 11.70 -5.38
N ALA A 228 4.94 12.26 -6.04
CA ALA A 228 4.73 13.71 -6.12
C ALA A 228 4.56 14.34 -4.73
N TYR A 229 3.71 13.75 -3.88
CA TYR A 229 3.53 14.21 -2.50
C TYR A 229 4.86 14.24 -1.74
N HIS A 230 5.59 13.13 -1.70
CA HIS A 230 6.83 13.06 -0.95
C HIS A 230 7.93 13.98 -1.50
N LEU A 231 8.01 14.16 -2.82
CA LEU A 231 8.95 15.11 -3.43
C LEU A 231 8.61 16.56 -3.04
N MET A 232 7.33 16.93 -3.07
CA MET A 232 6.90 18.28 -2.68
C MET A 232 7.14 18.57 -1.21
N VAL A 233 6.83 17.61 -0.33
CA VAL A 233 7.11 17.74 1.11
C VAL A 233 8.61 17.81 1.37
N ALA A 234 9.42 16.99 0.69
CA ALA A 234 10.88 17.04 0.81
C ALA A 234 11.47 18.37 0.31
N ALA A 235 10.84 19.01 -0.67
CA ALA A 235 11.20 20.33 -1.17
C ALA A 235 10.67 21.50 -0.30
N GLY A 236 9.92 21.21 0.76
CA GLY A 236 9.35 22.21 1.67
C GLY A 236 8.15 22.96 1.10
N TRP A 237 7.47 22.42 0.09
CA TRP A 237 6.32 23.08 -0.54
C TRP A 237 5.09 23.01 0.35
N THR A 238 4.46 24.17 0.59
CA THR A 238 3.21 24.31 1.36
C THR A 238 1.96 24.34 0.49
N SER A 239 2.12 24.46 -0.82
CA SER A 239 1.04 24.41 -1.81
C SER A 239 1.56 23.74 -3.07
N ALA A 240 0.72 22.90 -3.67
CA ALA A 240 1.04 22.26 -4.93
C ALA A 240 1.02 23.29 -6.07
N PRO A 241 1.99 23.25 -6.99
CA PRO A 241 1.98 24.13 -8.15
C PRO A 241 0.79 23.82 -9.06
N TRP A 242 0.34 24.85 -9.80
CA TRP A 242 -0.95 24.87 -10.49
C TRP A 242 -1.22 23.64 -11.37
N TRP A 243 -0.24 23.16 -12.13
CA TRP A 243 -0.31 21.96 -12.97
C TRP A 243 -0.65 20.67 -12.19
N ILE A 244 -0.05 20.45 -11.02
CA ILE A 244 -0.39 19.32 -10.15
C ILE A 244 -1.82 19.48 -9.64
N THR A 245 -2.19 20.68 -9.22
CA THR A 245 -3.55 20.99 -8.77
C THR A 245 -4.59 20.74 -9.85
N THR A 246 -4.34 21.17 -11.10
CA THR A 246 -5.23 20.93 -12.23
C THR A 246 -5.40 19.43 -12.48
N ILE A 247 -4.30 18.68 -12.57
CA ILE A 247 -4.35 17.23 -12.81
C ILE A 247 -5.15 16.55 -11.71
N VAL A 248 -4.82 16.80 -10.44
CA VAL A 248 -5.49 16.19 -9.28
C VAL A 248 -6.98 16.57 -9.26
N SER A 249 -7.32 17.81 -9.61
CA SER A 249 -8.72 18.26 -9.65
C SER A 249 -9.54 17.60 -10.76
N CYS A 250 -8.91 17.17 -11.85
CA CYS A 250 -9.60 16.47 -12.94
C CYS A 250 -9.81 14.97 -12.67
N ILE A 251 -9.10 14.38 -11.70
CA ILE A 251 -9.19 12.94 -11.39
C ILE A 251 -10.63 12.50 -11.11
N PRO A 252 -11.44 13.17 -10.26
CA PRO A 252 -12.79 12.71 -9.96
C PRO A 252 -13.68 12.61 -11.19
N VAL A 253 -13.60 13.59 -12.09
CA VAL A 253 -14.40 13.63 -13.33
C VAL A 253 -13.97 12.50 -14.27
N ALA A 254 -12.66 12.30 -14.43
CA ALA A 254 -12.12 11.22 -15.25
C ALA A 254 -12.53 9.84 -14.73
N VAL A 255 -12.41 9.63 -13.41
CA VAL A 255 -12.78 8.38 -12.74
C VAL A 255 -14.26 8.06 -12.90
N LEU A 256 -15.15 9.05 -12.78
CA LEU A 256 -16.58 8.86 -13.01
C LEU A 256 -16.87 8.40 -14.44
N GLY A 257 -16.29 9.08 -15.44
CA GLY A 257 -16.48 8.70 -16.85
C GLY A 257 -15.93 7.31 -17.18
N MET A 258 -14.71 7.01 -16.72
CA MET A 258 -14.07 5.70 -16.94
C MET A 258 -14.80 4.57 -16.21
N GLY A 259 -15.31 4.82 -15.01
CA GLY A 259 -16.13 3.88 -14.24
C GLY A 259 -17.45 3.55 -14.95
N ALA A 260 -18.16 4.57 -15.44
CA ALA A 260 -19.38 4.39 -16.22
C ALA A 260 -19.12 3.61 -17.51
N ALA A 261 -18.05 3.96 -18.25
CA ALA A 261 -17.66 3.27 -19.47
C ALA A 261 -17.36 1.78 -19.22
N LEU A 262 -16.55 1.47 -18.19
CA LEU A 262 -16.25 0.08 -17.85
C LEU A 262 -17.51 -0.68 -17.42
N ALA A 263 -18.36 -0.07 -16.60
CA ALA A 263 -19.61 -0.71 -16.15
C ALA A 263 -20.61 -0.93 -17.30
N HIS A 264 -20.58 -0.09 -18.32
CA HIS A 264 -21.35 -0.30 -19.55
C HIS A 264 -20.75 -1.44 -20.39
N LEU A 265 -19.44 -1.44 -20.63
CA LEU A 265 -18.75 -2.49 -21.39
C LEU A 265 -18.89 -3.89 -20.76
N VAL A 266 -18.95 -3.97 -19.43
CA VAL A 266 -19.16 -5.24 -18.71
C VAL A 266 -20.61 -5.75 -18.88
N ARG A 267 -21.59 -4.86 -19.03
CA ARG A 267 -23.01 -5.21 -19.19
C ARG A 267 -23.42 -5.43 -20.65
N SER A 268 -22.69 -4.83 -21.58
CA SER A 268 -22.88 -4.96 -23.02
C SER A 268 -21.64 -5.61 -23.64
N PRO A 269 -21.35 -6.90 -23.34
CA PRO A 269 -20.27 -7.60 -24.00
C PRO A 269 -20.61 -7.69 -25.49
N ALA A 270 -19.79 -7.04 -26.32
CA ALA A 270 -19.85 -7.14 -27.77
C ALA A 270 -19.54 -8.56 -28.25
#